data_AF-A0A7C2F1Z6-F1
#
_entry.id   AF-A0A7C2F1Z6-F1
#
_cell.length_a   1.000
_cell.length_b   1.000
_cell.length_c   1.000
_cell.angle_alpha   90.00
_cell.angle_beta   90.00
_cell.angle_gamma   90.00
#
_symmetry.space_group_name_H-M   'P 1'
#
loop_
_entity.id
_entity.type
_entity.pdbx_description
1 polymer ?
#
loop_
_entity_poly.entity_id
_entity_poly.type
_entity_poly.pdbx_seq_one_letter_code
_entity_poly.pdbx_strand_id
1 'polypeptide(L)'
;MLGLLRRGRIVAFLLLVILSGTVLACDVGGLFGGAEVPTVVIERPPSDVQVSVGDAVPIHATATDSTGVTRVELLVDGTVQASEASPVVQGQPSFSVVLRWQTSVKGSFRLAVRAYNASGGVGESEPITIVVTDTGARPGATPTGPSPTVPGPQATEPGPPPSPSAPEPTQPGPPPATATVPPPPPTNTPVPPSPTATTPSGPCLPTKVTDVNVGGHPKGVAVHGQMVYVALHNAPMVKVINANNNTVVDTLDTGVPGNKQANGVVYHSTSGLIYVANKTDG
;
A
#
# COMPACT_ATOMS: atom_id res chain seq x y z
N MET A 1 -69.66 -26.68 42.61
CA MET A 1 -68.54 -25.88 43.16
C MET A 1 -67.22 -26.29 42.50
N LEU A 2 -67.13 -26.25 41.17
CA LEU A 2 -65.96 -26.70 40.40
C LEU A 2 -65.74 -25.83 39.14
N GLY A 3 -65.91 -24.50 39.29
CA GLY A 3 -65.85 -23.53 38.20
C GLY A 3 -64.96 -22.32 38.45
N LEU A 4 -64.41 -22.14 39.66
CA LEU A 4 -63.65 -20.94 40.03
C LEU A 4 -62.12 -21.10 40.02
N LEU A 5 -61.57 -22.33 39.97
CA LEU A 5 -60.10 -22.53 40.00
C LEU A 5 -59.40 -22.41 38.62
N ARG A 6 -60.12 -22.27 37.50
CA ARG A 6 -59.51 -22.04 36.17
C ARG A 6 -59.36 -20.56 35.79
N ARG A 7 -60.08 -19.64 36.45
CA ARG A 7 -60.02 -18.19 36.13
C ARG A 7 -58.91 -17.46 36.89
N GLY A 8 -58.50 -17.92 38.08
CA GLY A 8 -57.42 -17.30 38.85
C GLY A 8 -56.02 -17.51 38.25
N ARG A 9 -55.78 -18.62 37.55
CA ARG A 9 -54.47 -18.92 36.92
C ARG A 9 -54.23 -18.15 35.62
N ILE A 10 -55.30 -17.76 34.92
CA ILE A 10 -55.21 -17.00 33.66
C ILE A 10 -54.97 -15.51 33.96
N VAL A 11 -55.61 -14.96 35.01
CA VAL A 11 -55.39 -13.56 35.44
C VAL A 11 -54.01 -13.37 36.07
N ALA A 12 -53.49 -14.35 36.81
CA ALA A 12 -52.14 -14.30 37.36
C ALA A 12 -51.04 -14.40 36.27
N PHE A 13 -51.27 -15.16 35.19
CA PHE A 13 -50.34 -15.21 34.05
C PHE A 13 -50.41 -13.93 33.20
N LEU A 14 -51.58 -13.31 33.03
CA LEU A 14 -51.70 -12.04 32.32
C LEU A 14 -51.09 -10.85 33.08
N LEU A 15 -51.05 -10.87 34.42
CA LEU A 15 -50.37 -9.83 35.21
C LEU A 15 -48.85 -10.04 35.32
N LEU A 16 -48.34 -11.27 35.23
CA LEU A 16 -46.89 -11.53 35.19
C LEU A 16 -46.27 -11.20 33.82
N VAL A 17 -47.03 -11.33 32.72
CA VAL A 17 -46.57 -11.01 31.36
C VAL A 17 -46.59 -9.51 31.06
N ILE A 18 -47.35 -8.71 31.82
CA ILE A 18 -47.42 -7.24 31.65
C ILE A 18 -46.40 -6.50 32.56
N LEU A 19 -45.86 -7.16 33.60
CA LEU A 19 -44.76 -6.62 34.41
C LEU A 19 -43.35 -6.89 33.84
N SER A 20 -43.24 -7.60 32.71
CA SER A 20 -42.02 -7.70 31.88
C SER A 20 -42.00 -6.70 30.72
N GLY A 21 -42.98 -5.79 30.65
CA GLY A 21 -42.95 -4.67 29.73
C GLY A 21 -41.98 -3.60 30.22
N THR A 22 -40.71 -3.67 29.80
CA THR A 22 -39.79 -2.55 29.47
C THR A 22 -38.33 -2.97 29.60
N VAL A 23 -37.90 -3.89 28.72
CA VAL A 23 -36.51 -3.87 28.25
C VAL A 23 -36.58 -3.55 26.77
N LEU A 24 -36.68 -2.24 26.52
CA LEU A 24 -36.14 -1.53 25.36
C LEU A 24 -36.18 -2.30 24.02
N ALA A 25 -37.39 -2.48 23.48
CA ALA A 25 -37.56 -2.62 22.04
C ALA A 25 -37.27 -1.26 21.39
N CYS A 26 -35.99 -0.89 21.31
CA CYS A 26 -35.52 0.01 20.25
C CYS A 26 -35.32 -0.85 19.00
N ASP A 27 -36.41 -1.40 18.46
CA ASP A 27 -36.45 -1.74 17.04
C ASP A 27 -37.24 -0.64 16.34
N VAL A 28 -36.64 0.54 16.34
CA VAL A 28 -36.92 1.62 15.40
C VAL A 28 -36.21 1.25 14.09
N GLY A 29 -36.52 0.08 13.54
CA GLY A 29 -35.96 -0.46 12.31
C GLY A 29 -36.47 0.23 11.03
N GLY A 30 -36.65 1.56 11.07
CA GLY A 30 -37.22 2.33 9.96
C GLY A 30 -36.90 3.83 9.94
N LEU A 31 -36.04 4.35 10.84
CA LEU A 31 -35.63 5.76 10.86
C LEU A 31 -34.12 6.00 10.97
N PHE A 32 -33.30 4.94 10.99
CA PHE A 32 -31.85 5.05 10.87
C PHE A 32 -31.45 4.32 9.59
N GLY A 33 -30.97 5.07 8.59
CA GLY A 33 -30.35 4.46 7.41
C GLY A 33 -29.30 3.47 7.90
N GLY A 34 -29.43 2.21 7.50
CA GLY A 34 -28.45 1.19 7.85
C GLY A 34 -27.07 1.73 7.48
N ALA A 35 -26.16 1.74 8.45
CA ALA A 35 -24.78 2.14 8.19
C ALA A 35 -24.31 1.28 7.02
N GLU A 36 -24.06 1.92 5.87
CA GLU A 36 -23.48 1.23 4.72
C GLU A 36 -22.19 0.58 5.23
N VAL A 37 -22.03 -0.72 4.98
CA VAL A 37 -20.86 -1.47 5.44
C VAL A 37 -19.98 -1.80 4.22
N PRO A 38 -18.66 -1.73 4.38
CA PRO A 38 -17.75 -2.14 3.32
C PRO A 38 -17.94 -3.60 2.94
N THR A 39 -17.88 -3.90 1.66
CA THR A 39 -17.72 -5.27 1.16
C THR A 39 -16.24 -5.52 0.92
N VAL A 40 -15.70 -6.65 1.40
CA VAL A 40 -14.27 -6.97 1.28
C VAL A 40 -14.10 -8.35 0.65
N VAL A 41 -13.21 -8.45 -0.33
CA VAL A 41 -12.87 -9.70 -1.01
C VAL A 41 -11.37 -9.93 -0.94
N ILE A 42 -10.96 -11.12 -0.50
CA ILE A 42 -9.58 -11.57 -0.60
C ILE A 42 -9.40 -12.24 -1.96
N GLU A 43 -8.51 -11.70 -2.79
CA GLU A 43 -8.22 -12.21 -4.13
C GLU A 43 -7.07 -13.23 -4.10
N ARG A 44 -6.07 -12.99 -3.23
CA ARG A 44 -4.91 -13.87 -3.04
C ARG A 44 -4.43 -13.81 -1.58
N PRO A 45 -3.85 -14.90 -1.05
CA PRO A 45 -3.81 -16.24 -1.63
C PRO A 45 -5.20 -16.92 -1.63
N PRO A 46 -5.41 -17.96 -2.46
CA PRO A 46 -6.60 -18.81 -2.34
C PRO A 46 -6.59 -19.56 -0.99
N SER A 47 -7.75 -20.08 -0.59
CA SER A 47 -7.83 -20.91 0.62
C SER A 47 -7.00 -22.19 0.48
N ASP A 48 -6.56 -22.69 1.63
CA ASP A 48 -5.84 -23.95 1.83
C ASP A 48 -4.47 -24.01 1.14
N VAL A 49 -3.87 -22.84 0.83
CA VAL A 49 -2.49 -22.75 0.35
C VAL A 49 -1.52 -23.18 1.45
N GLN A 50 -0.46 -23.88 1.05
CA GLN A 50 0.65 -24.25 1.92
C GLN A 50 1.81 -23.25 1.78
N VAL A 51 2.29 -22.76 2.91
CA VAL A 51 3.42 -21.83 3.02
C VAL A 51 4.40 -22.31 4.07
N SER A 52 5.67 -21.94 3.98
CA SER A 52 6.65 -22.34 4.99
C SER A 52 6.67 -21.38 6.17
N VAL A 53 7.12 -21.85 7.33
CA VAL A 53 7.52 -20.96 8.43
C VAL A 53 8.66 -20.05 7.94
N GLY A 54 8.55 -18.76 8.24
CA GLY A 54 9.49 -17.70 7.87
C GLY A 54 9.11 -16.95 6.59
N ASP A 55 8.08 -17.39 5.87
CA ASP A 55 7.62 -16.73 4.65
C ASP A 55 6.77 -15.48 4.96
N ALA A 56 6.96 -14.46 4.13
CA ALA A 56 6.10 -13.28 4.10
C ALA A 56 4.98 -13.52 3.10
N VAL A 57 3.78 -13.85 3.57
CA VAL A 57 2.61 -14.08 2.72
C VAL A 57 2.00 -12.75 2.31
N PRO A 58 1.91 -12.42 1.00
CA PRO A 58 1.20 -11.24 0.53
C PRO A 58 -0.29 -11.54 0.34
N ILE A 59 -1.14 -10.85 1.10
CA ILE A 59 -2.60 -10.91 1.01
C ILE A 59 -3.06 -9.75 0.13
N HIS A 60 -3.57 -10.06 -1.06
CA HIS A 60 -4.22 -9.10 -1.92
C HIS A 60 -5.72 -9.07 -1.61
N ALA A 61 -6.22 -7.92 -1.19
CA ALA A 61 -7.63 -7.73 -0.90
C ALA A 61 -8.15 -6.43 -1.51
N THR A 62 -9.42 -6.44 -1.90
CA THR A 62 -10.14 -5.28 -2.40
C THR A 62 -11.36 -5.03 -1.51
N ALA A 63 -11.45 -3.82 -0.98
CA ALA A 63 -12.60 -3.34 -0.21
C ALA A 63 -13.38 -2.30 -1.03
N THR A 64 -14.70 -2.38 -1.02
CA THR A 64 -15.60 -1.47 -1.77
C THR A 64 -16.72 -0.98 -0.88
N ASP A 65 -17.01 0.31 -0.94
CA ASP A 65 -18.03 0.99 -0.13
C ASP A 65 -18.36 2.34 -0.78
N SER A 66 -19.63 2.73 -0.93
CA SER A 66 -19.95 4.00 -1.61
C SER A 66 -19.66 5.24 -0.75
N THR A 67 -19.61 5.08 0.57
CA THR A 67 -19.21 6.13 1.52
C THR A 67 -17.69 6.29 1.61
N GLY A 68 -16.94 5.29 1.15
CA GLY A 68 -15.49 5.34 0.99
C GLY A 68 -14.75 4.62 2.12
N VAL A 69 -13.91 3.66 1.75
CA VAL A 69 -13.08 2.87 2.66
C VAL A 69 -11.90 3.70 3.13
N THR A 70 -11.74 3.83 4.45
CA THR A 70 -10.69 4.64 5.11
C THR A 70 -9.56 3.79 5.69
N ARG A 71 -9.81 2.54 6.05
CA ARG A 71 -8.81 1.62 6.61
C ARG A 71 -9.15 0.17 6.33
N VAL A 72 -8.12 -0.65 6.15
CA VAL A 72 -8.23 -2.11 6.01
C VAL A 72 -7.24 -2.79 6.97
N GLU A 73 -7.66 -3.86 7.62
CA GLU A 73 -6.92 -4.63 8.61
C GLU A 73 -6.92 -6.12 8.22
N LEU A 74 -5.77 -6.77 8.33
CA LEU A 74 -5.63 -8.22 8.22
C LEU A 74 -5.75 -8.85 9.59
N LEU A 75 -6.68 -9.79 9.73
CA LEU A 75 -6.88 -10.61 10.92
C LEU A 75 -6.37 -12.02 10.69
N VAL A 76 -5.60 -12.55 11.64
CA VAL A 76 -5.17 -13.95 11.71
C VAL A 76 -5.68 -14.52 13.02
N ASP A 77 -6.57 -15.52 12.94
CA ASP A 77 -7.31 -16.08 14.07
C ASP A 77 -7.98 -15.01 14.94
N GLY A 78 -8.51 -13.97 14.29
CA GLY A 78 -9.18 -12.83 14.93
C GLY A 78 -8.24 -11.76 15.48
N THR A 79 -6.92 -11.93 15.39
CA THR A 79 -5.92 -10.94 15.84
C THR A 79 -5.44 -10.10 14.67
N VAL A 80 -5.41 -8.78 14.82
CA VAL A 80 -4.90 -7.88 13.78
C VAL A 80 -3.38 -8.06 13.65
N GLN A 81 -2.93 -8.44 12.46
CA GLN A 81 -1.51 -8.61 12.13
C GLN A 81 -0.95 -7.47 11.28
N ALA A 82 -1.79 -6.87 10.44
CA ALA A 82 -1.41 -5.75 9.58
C ALA A 82 -2.59 -4.80 9.40
N SER A 83 -2.30 -3.54 9.12
CA SER A 83 -3.29 -2.52 8.84
C SER A 83 -2.77 -1.54 7.81
N GLU A 84 -3.63 -1.09 6.91
CA GLU A 84 -3.33 -0.07 5.90
C GLU A 84 -4.43 1.00 5.90
N ALA A 85 -4.06 2.26 5.85
CA ALA A 85 -5.00 3.37 5.69
C ALA A 85 -5.19 3.71 4.21
N SER A 86 -6.39 4.17 3.84
CA SER A 86 -6.60 4.70 2.49
C SER A 86 -5.69 5.92 2.26
N PRO A 87 -5.09 6.06 1.06
CA PRO A 87 -4.35 7.25 0.68
C PRO A 87 -5.19 8.54 0.71
N VAL A 88 -6.52 8.42 0.63
CA VAL A 88 -7.47 9.53 0.71
C VAL A 88 -8.05 9.57 2.12
N VAL A 89 -7.89 10.70 2.80
CA VAL A 89 -8.37 10.89 4.18
C VAL A 89 -9.88 10.68 4.30
N GLN A 90 -10.64 11.03 3.26
CA GLN A 90 -12.10 10.83 3.18
C GLN A 90 -12.50 9.40 2.76
N GLY A 91 -11.53 8.52 2.51
CA GLY A 91 -11.74 7.19 1.98
C GLY A 91 -11.89 7.16 0.45
N GLN A 92 -11.82 5.96 -0.11
CA GLN A 92 -12.00 5.70 -1.55
C GLN A 92 -13.13 4.68 -1.75
N PRO A 93 -13.94 4.81 -2.82
CA PRO A 93 -15.06 3.91 -3.04
C PRO A 93 -14.62 2.47 -3.36
N SER A 94 -13.40 2.31 -3.88
CA SER A 94 -12.68 1.05 -3.96
C SER A 94 -11.26 1.26 -3.43
N PHE A 95 -10.80 0.32 -2.61
CA PHE A 95 -9.46 0.34 -2.04
C PHE A 95 -8.84 -1.06 -2.14
N SER A 96 -7.88 -1.20 -3.06
CA SER A 96 -7.11 -2.42 -3.24
C SER A 96 -5.78 -2.30 -2.50
N VAL A 97 -5.46 -3.32 -1.70
CA VAL A 97 -4.31 -3.30 -0.79
C VAL A 97 -3.56 -4.64 -0.80
N VAL A 98 -2.27 -4.59 -0.49
CA VAL A 98 -1.44 -5.76 -0.22
C VAL A 98 -0.97 -5.74 1.23
N LEU A 99 -1.61 -6.55 2.07
CA LEU A 99 -1.24 -6.73 3.47
C LEU A 99 -0.25 -7.89 3.58
N ARG A 100 0.84 -7.74 4.35
CA ARG A 100 1.85 -8.78 4.50
C ARG A 100 1.73 -9.45 5.86
N TRP A 101 1.66 -10.78 5.87
CA TRP A 101 1.68 -11.60 7.08
C TRP A 101 2.96 -12.41 7.17
N GLN A 102 3.64 -12.32 8.31
CA GLN A 102 4.86 -13.08 8.61
C GLN A 102 4.51 -14.39 9.32
N THR A 103 4.81 -15.53 8.71
CA THR A 103 4.51 -16.85 9.28
C THR A 103 5.58 -17.25 10.30
N SER A 104 5.32 -17.01 11.58
CA SER A 104 6.31 -17.35 12.64
C SER A 104 6.13 -18.75 13.23
N VAL A 105 4.95 -19.34 13.05
CA VAL A 105 4.56 -20.60 13.71
C VAL A 105 3.90 -21.51 12.67
N LYS A 106 4.20 -22.81 12.74
CA LYS A 106 3.50 -23.82 11.92
C LYS A 106 2.10 -24.08 12.45
N GLY A 107 1.15 -24.33 11.56
CA GLY A 107 -0.24 -24.56 11.93
C GLY A 107 -1.20 -24.16 10.83
N SER A 108 -2.49 -24.34 11.10
CA SER A 108 -3.56 -23.84 10.25
C SER A 108 -4.08 -22.53 10.83
N PHE A 109 -4.13 -21.48 10.01
CA PHE A 109 -4.51 -20.13 10.42
C PHE A 109 -5.70 -19.64 9.61
N ARG A 110 -6.69 -19.05 10.29
CA ARG A 110 -7.85 -18.43 9.65
C ARG A 110 -7.57 -16.95 9.39
N LEU A 111 -7.45 -16.58 8.13
CA LEU A 111 -7.24 -15.21 7.70
C LEU A 111 -8.57 -14.58 7.31
N ALA A 112 -8.79 -13.34 7.75
CA ALA A 112 -9.90 -12.51 7.29
C ALA A 112 -9.40 -11.07 7.13
N VAL A 113 -10.05 -10.28 6.28
CA VAL A 113 -9.73 -8.87 6.10
C VAL A 113 -10.93 -8.04 6.50
N ARG A 114 -10.70 -7.05 7.37
CA ARG A 114 -11.72 -6.13 7.86
C ARG A 114 -11.47 -4.72 7.33
N ALA A 115 -12.50 -4.08 6.81
CA ALA A 115 -12.45 -2.71 6.32
C ALA A 115 -13.37 -1.78 7.11
N TYR A 116 -13.00 -0.51 7.15
CA TYR A 116 -13.74 0.57 7.79
C TYR A 116 -14.02 1.65 6.76
N ASN A 117 -15.22 2.21 6.73
CA ASN A 117 -15.55 3.37 5.90
C ASN A 117 -15.54 4.68 6.69
N ALA A 118 -15.71 5.80 5.98
CA ALA A 118 -15.75 7.14 6.55
C ALA A 118 -16.93 7.38 7.51
N SER A 119 -18.01 6.62 7.38
CA SER A 119 -19.19 6.67 8.27
C SER A 119 -19.07 5.77 9.51
N GLY A 120 -17.94 5.06 9.68
CA GLY A 120 -17.73 4.15 10.80
C GLY A 120 -18.36 2.76 10.61
N GLY A 121 -18.90 2.47 9.42
CA GLY A 121 -19.31 1.14 9.00
C GLY A 121 -18.10 0.19 8.93
N VAL A 122 -18.32 -1.05 9.36
CA VAL A 122 -17.28 -2.09 9.43
C VAL A 122 -17.74 -3.30 8.66
N GLY A 123 -16.91 -3.75 7.74
CA GLY A 123 -17.16 -4.93 6.91
C GLY A 123 -16.00 -5.92 7.01
N GLU A 124 -16.29 -7.20 6.95
CA GLU A 124 -15.29 -8.27 7.00
C GLU A 124 -15.46 -9.18 5.77
N SER A 125 -14.34 -9.70 5.25
CA SER A 125 -14.35 -10.64 4.14
C SER A 125 -14.79 -12.03 4.58
N GLU A 126 -15.10 -12.89 3.60
CA GLU A 126 -15.08 -14.32 3.86
C GLU A 126 -13.67 -14.75 4.30
N PRO A 127 -13.57 -15.64 5.30
CA PRO A 127 -12.27 -16.11 5.77
C PRO A 127 -11.64 -17.10 4.79
N ILE A 128 -10.32 -17.07 4.70
CA ILE A 128 -9.54 -18.11 4.05
C ILE A 128 -8.69 -18.85 5.09
N THR A 129 -8.40 -20.12 4.84
CA THR A 129 -7.50 -20.91 5.67
C THR A 129 -6.12 -20.96 5.02
N ILE A 130 -5.05 -20.81 5.78
CA ILE A 130 -3.67 -21.01 5.29
C ILE A 130 -2.96 -22.02 6.18
N VAL A 131 -2.28 -22.97 5.55
CA VAL A 131 -1.53 -24.02 6.25
C VAL A 131 -0.05 -23.68 6.21
N VAL A 132 0.51 -23.37 7.37
CA VAL A 132 1.95 -23.13 7.54
C VAL A 132 2.62 -24.43 7.93
N THR A 133 3.53 -24.92 7.10
CA THR A 133 4.35 -26.11 7.37
C THR A 133 5.76 -25.70 7.77
N ASP A 134 6.48 -26.59 8.49
CA ASP A 134 7.92 -26.38 8.68
C ASP A 134 8.59 -26.24 7.32
N THR A 135 9.62 -25.39 7.23
CA THR A 135 10.45 -25.25 6.04
C THR A 135 10.96 -26.64 5.65
N GLY A 136 10.27 -27.27 4.69
CA GLY A 136 10.70 -28.55 4.16
C GLY A 136 12.05 -28.30 3.52
N ALA A 137 13.11 -28.88 4.10
CA ALA A 137 14.35 -29.06 3.36
C ALA A 137 13.96 -29.65 2.00
N ARG A 138 14.22 -28.89 0.93
CA ARG A 138 13.94 -29.26 -0.45
C ARG A 138 14.26 -30.75 -0.66
N PRO A 139 13.30 -31.62 -0.98
CA PRO A 139 13.64 -32.95 -1.47
C PRO A 139 14.32 -32.77 -2.82
N GLY A 140 15.62 -33.08 -2.90
CA GLY A 140 16.35 -33.15 -4.16
C GLY A 140 17.38 -32.03 -4.41
N ALA A 141 18.37 -31.90 -3.54
CA ALA A 141 19.73 -31.76 -4.06
C ALA A 141 20.33 -33.16 -4.14
N THR A 142 20.12 -33.86 -5.26
CA THR A 142 20.94 -35.04 -5.58
C THR A 142 22.26 -34.50 -6.13
N PRO A 143 23.40 -34.72 -5.46
CA PRO A 143 24.69 -34.51 -6.09
C PRO A 143 24.97 -35.70 -7.03
N THR A 144 25.68 -35.42 -8.12
CA THR A 144 26.38 -36.36 -9.02
C THR A 144 25.62 -36.78 -10.29
N GLY A 145 26.08 -36.23 -11.42
CA GLY A 145 25.92 -36.77 -12.78
C GLY A 145 26.76 -35.92 -13.74
N PRO A 146 27.76 -36.49 -14.46
CA PRO A 146 28.72 -35.70 -15.23
C PRO A 146 28.08 -35.04 -16.44
N SER A 147 28.57 -33.83 -16.71
CA SER A 147 28.30 -33.00 -17.89
C SER A 147 28.31 -33.82 -19.20
N PRO A 148 27.29 -33.71 -20.06
CA PRO A 148 27.43 -34.17 -21.43
C PRO A 148 28.40 -33.25 -22.18
N THR A 149 29.42 -33.86 -22.77
CA THR A 149 30.38 -33.26 -23.69
C THR A 149 29.64 -32.59 -24.85
N VAL A 150 29.85 -31.29 -25.02
CA VAL A 150 29.45 -30.55 -26.23
C VAL A 150 30.55 -30.76 -27.28
N PRO A 151 30.27 -31.36 -28.46
CA PRO A 151 31.19 -31.33 -29.58
C PRO A 151 31.31 -29.91 -30.15
N GLY A 152 32.55 -29.49 -30.42
CA GLY A 152 32.89 -28.23 -31.06
C GLY A 152 32.48 -28.14 -32.55
N PRO A 153 32.98 -27.12 -33.26
CA PRO A 153 32.18 -26.08 -33.90
C PRO A 153 31.79 -26.43 -35.34
N GLN A 154 30.64 -25.93 -35.80
CA GLN A 154 30.32 -25.87 -37.23
C GLN A 154 29.84 -24.48 -37.63
N ALA A 155 30.39 -24.02 -38.76
CA ALA A 155 30.36 -22.65 -39.26
C ALA A 155 28.99 -22.20 -39.78
N THR A 156 28.74 -20.91 -39.53
CA THR A 156 28.15 -19.88 -40.39
C THR A 156 27.03 -20.27 -41.36
N GLU A 157 25.81 -19.83 -41.05
CA GLU A 157 24.82 -19.46 -42.06
C GLU A 157 24.62 -17.92 -41.99
N PRO A 158 24.78 -17.18 -43.11
CA PRO A 158 24.49 -15.75 -43.13
C PRO A 158 22.99 -15.52 -42.91
N GLY A 159 22.66 -14.77 -41.87
CA GLY A 159 21.27 -14.33 -41.64
C GLY A 159 20.73 -13.52 -42.83
N PRO A 160 19.40 -13.50 -43.03
CA PRO A 160 18.78 -12.75 -44.10
C PRO A 160 19.09 -11.24 -43.97
N PRO A 161 19.18 -10.51 -45.10
CA PRO A 161 19.52 -9.09 -45.08
C PRO A 161 18.52 -8.28 -44.25
N PRO A 162 18.95 -7.18 -43.59
CA PRO A 162 18.04 -6.30 -42.87
C PRO A 162 17.00 -5.71 -43.82
N SER A 163 15.74 -5.73 -43.38
CA SER A 163 14.62 -5.05 -44.02
C SER A 163 14.93 -3.54 -44.15
N PRO A 164 14.61 -2.88 -45.28
CA PRO A 164 14.89 -1.47 -45.46
C PRO A 164 14.12 -0.61 -44.44
N SER A 165 14.85 0.27 -43.76
CA SER A 165 14.32 1.29 -42.88
C SER A 165 13.22 2.11 -43.59
N ALA A 166 12.09 2.27 -42.91
CA ALA A 166 11.05 3.21 -43.30
C ALA A 166 11.63 4.64 -43.40
N PRO A 167 11.14 5.48 -44.34
CA PRO A 167 11.62 6.84 -44.48
C PRO A 167 11.35 7.65 -43.20
N GLU A 168 12.39 8.31 -42.74
CA GLU A 168 12.40 9.28 -41.65
C GLU A 168 11.39 10.41 -41.95
N PRO A 169 10.53 10.82 -41.00
CA PRO A 169 9.68 11.98 -41.18
C PRO A 169 10.57 13.22 -41.33
N THR A 170 10.46 13.88 -42.47
CA THR A 170 11.16 15.12 -42.80
C THR A 170 10.88 16.18 -41.74
N GLN A 171 11.89 16.50 -40.93
CA GLN A 171 11.83 17.61 -39.98
C GLN A 171 11.62 18.92 -40.76
N PRO A 172 10.62 19.75 -40.42
CA PRO A 172 10.48 21.08 -41.00
C PRO A 172 11.74 21.90 -40.72
N GLY A 173 12.23 22.59 -41.76
CA GLY A 173 13.43 23.42 -41.67
C GLY A 173 13.32 24.52 -40.59
N PRO A 174 14.46 25.06 -40.12
CA PRO A 174 14.47 26.13 -39.14
C PRO A 174 13.66 27.34 -39.66
N PRO A 175 12.84 28.00 -38.83
CA PRO A 175 12.14 29.21 -39.24
C PRO A 175 13.13 30.31 -39.63
N PRO A 176 12.77 31.23 -40.55
CA PRO A 176 13.64 32.33 -40.95
C PRO A 176 14.05 33.19 -39.75
N ALA A 177 15.31 33.60 -39.72
CA ALA A 177 15.84 34.49 -38.68
C ALA A 177 14.99 35.76 -38.59
N THR A 178 14.27 35.90 -37.49
CA THR A 178 13.55 37.13 -37.16
C THR A 178 14.59 38.20 -36.85
N ALA A 179 14.51 39.34 -37.54
CA ALA A 179 15.35 40.49 -37.23
C ALA A 179 15.15 40.87 -35.75
N THR A 180 16.20 40.72 -34.95
CA THR A 180 16.23 41.16 -33.55
C THR A 180 16.10 42.68 -33.51
N VAL A 181 14.91 43.15 -33.11
CA VAL A 181 14.75 44.52 -32.61
C VAL A 181 15.61 44.63 -31.35
N PRO A 182 16.51 45.63 -31.23
CA PRO A 182 17.30 45.81 -30.02
C PRO A 182 16.35 46.03 -28.83
N PRO A 183 16.61 45.41 -27.67
CA PRO A 183 15.77 45.57 -26.50
C PRO A 183 15.70 47.07 -26.11
N PRO A 184 14.54 47.56 -25.64
CA PRO A 184 14.43 48.92 -25.14
C PRO A 184 15.44 49.15 -24.00
N PRO A 185 15.97 50.38 -23.85
CA PRO A 185 16.88 50.71 -22.76
C PRO A 185 16.23 50.37 -21.41
N PRO A 186 16.99 49.91 -20.40
CA PRO A 186 16.44 49.52 -19.12
C PRO A 186 15.72 50.71 -18.50
N THR A 187 14.40 50.63 -18.40
CA THR A 187 13.62 51.52 -17.54
C THR A 187 14.11 51.31 -16.12
N ASN A 188 14.41 52.39 -15.40
CA ASN A 188 14.69 52.35 -13.96
C ASN A 188 13.41 51.93 -13.22
N THR A 189 13.11 50.63 -13.22
CA THR A 189 12.10 50.04 -12.36
C THR A 189 12.63 50.17 -10.93
N PRO A 190 11.89 50.83 -10.01
CA PRO A 190 12.30 50.87 -8.62
C PRO A 190 12.54 49.44 -8.14
N VAL A 191 13.70 49.22 -7.53
CA VAL A 191 14.08 47.93 -6.95
C VAL A 191 12.92 47.50 -6.06
N PRO A 192 12.26 46.35 -6.33
CA PRO A 192 11.21 45.86 -5.46
C PRO A 192 11.79 45.78 -4.05
N PRO A 193 11.06 46.22 -3.01
CA PRO A 193 11.58 46.21 -1.65
C PRO A 193 12.12 44.82 -1.37
N SER A 194 13.37 44.76 -0.89
CA SER A 194 13.98 43.50 -0.45
C SER A 194 12.95 42.78 0.43
N PRO A 195 12.56 41.53 0.08
CA PRO A 195 11.54 40.83 0.84
C PRO A 195 12.01 40.81 2.28
N THR A 196 11.36 41.61 3.12
CA THR A 196 11.58 41.54 4.55
C THR A 196 11.07 40.17 4.90
N ALA A 197 11.98 39.25 5.23
CA ALA A 197 11.66 37.92 5.72
C ALA A 197 10.95 38.08 7.06
N THR A 198 9.69 38.49 7.01
CA THR A 198 8.78 38.38 8.13
C THR A 198 8.46 36.91 8.18
N THR A 199 9.07 36.21 9.13
CA THR A 199 8.75 34.83 9.43
C THR A 199 7.23 34.76 9.58
N PRO A 200 6.49 33.99 8.76
CA PRO A 200 5.05 33.88 8.91
C PRO A 200 4.77 33.21 10.26
N SER A 201 4.39 34.02 11.25
CA SER A 201 3.92 33.53 12.54
C SER A 201 2.49 33.02 12.38
N GLY A 202 2.35 31.70 12.34
CA GLY A 202 1.07 31.00 12.22
C GLY A 202 1.21 29.50 12.49
N PRO A 203 0.09 28.77 12.67
CA PRO A 203 0.09 27.34 13.02
C PRO A 203 0.67 26.41 11.94
N CYS A 204 1.04 26.95 10.79
CA CYS A 204 1.63 26.22 9.67
C CYS A 204 3.17 26.29 9.63
N LEU A 205 3.82 26.79 10.68
CA LEU A 205 5.28 26.83 10.74
C LEU A 205 5.83 25.40 10.94
N PRO A 206 6.66 24.88 10.01
CA PRO A 206 7.23 23.56 10.17
C PRO A 206 8.12 23.53 11.41
N THR A 207 7.78 22.65 12.35
CA THR A 207 8.55 22.44 13.57
C THR A 207 9.36 21.16 13.40
N LYS A 208 10.65 21.19 13.73
CA LYS A 208 11.49 19.99 13.74
C LYS A 208 10.95 19.02 14.79
N VAL A 209 10.50 17.84 14.36
CA VAL A 209 9.99 16.79 15.26
C VAL A 209 11.13 15.97 15.86
N THR A 210 11.97 15.37 15.01
CA THR A 210 13.10 14.53 15.42
C THR A 210 14.10 14.34 14.28
N ASP A 211 15.28 13.78 14.59
CA ASP A 211 16.23 13.26 13.60
C ASP A 211 16.12 11.74 13.54
N VAL A 212 16.01 11.19 12.33
CA VAL A 212 15.99 9.74 12.09
C VAL A 212 17.31 9.32 11.47
N ASN A 213 18.03 8.40 12.13
CA ASN A 213 19.27 7.89 11.58
C ASN A 213 19.00 6.87 10.46
N VAL A 214 19.26 7.28 9.22
CA VAL A 214 19.12 6.43 8.04
C VAL A 214 20.41 5.68 7.66
N GLY A 215 21.55 6.08 8.23
CA GLY A 215 22.87 5.63 7.79
C GLY A 215 23.24 6.19 6.42
N GLY A 216 24.53 6.50 6.21
CA GLY A 216 25.03 7.02 4.94
C GLY A 216 24.72 8.50 4.67
N HIS A 217 24.68 8.88 3.40
CA HIS A 217 24.50 10.26 2.93
C HIS A 217 23.14 10.42 2.22
N PRO A 218 22.08 10.87 2.90
CA PRO A 218 20.78 11.07 2.28
C PRO A 218 20.82 12.17 1.22
N LYS A 219 20.17 11.93 0.07
CA LYS A 219 20.10 12.90 -1.04
C LYS A 219 18.69 13.12 -1.56
N GLY A 220 17.93 12.05 -1.76
CA GLY A 220 16.55 12.11 -2.22
C GLY A 220 15.60 11.72 -1.10
N VAL A 221 14.45 12.41 -1.02
CA VAL A 221 13.33 12.02 -0.18
C VAL A 221 12.05 11.99 -1.01
N ALA A 222 11.27 10.93 -0.85
CA ALA A 222 9.90 10.82 -1.37
C ALA A 222 8.98 10.38 -0.24
N VAL A 223 7.72 10.81 -0.30
CA VAL A 223 6.71 10.44 0.69
C VAL A 223 5.53 9.82 -0.04
N HIS A 224 5.03 8.71 0.50
CA HIS A 224 3.76 8.13 0.08
C HIS A 224 3.02 7.59 1.30
N GLY A 225 1.83 8.14 1.56
CA GLY A 225 1.09 7.85 2.78
C GLY A 225 1.93 8.16 4.02
N GLN A 226 2.10 7.16 4.87
CA GLN A 226 2.89 7.25 6.11
C GLN A 226 4.33 6.73 5.93
N MET A 227 4.78 6.51 4.70
CA MET A 227 6.14 6.07 4.41
C MET A 227 6.96 7.19 3.81
N VAL A 228 8.17 7.35 4.34
CA VAL A 228 9.20 8.26 3.83
C VAL A 228 10.34 7.40 3.27
N TYR A 229 10.61 7.54 1.99
CA TYR A 229 11.66 6.87 1.26
C TYR A 229 12.86 7.80 1.14
N VAL A 230 14.01 7.38 1.68
CA VAL A 230 15.22 8.17 1.69
C VAL A 230 16.31 7.44 0.91
N ALA A 231 16.69 7.98 -0.23
CA ALA A 231 17.75 7.40 -1.05
C ALA A 231 19.14 7.89 -0.60
N LEU A 232 20.09 6.95 -0.55
CA LEU A 232 21.44 7.17 -0.06
C LEU A 232 22.43 7.29 -1.23
N HIS A 233 23.31 8.28 -1.16
CA HIS A 233 24.29 8.56 -2.21
C HIS A 233 25.55 7.69 -2.14
N ASN A 234 25.85 7.13 -0.97
CA ASN A 234 27.04 6.30 -0.74
C ASN A 234 26.69 4.83 -0.47
N ALA A 235 25.44 4.45 -0.67
CA ALA A 235 24.97 3.08 -0.50
C ALA A 235 23.92 2.78 -1.58
N PRO A 236 23.89 1.56 -2.14
CA PRO A 236 22.89 1.16 -3.12
C PRO A 236 21.56 0.83 -2.43
N MET A 237 21.07 1.74 -1.60
CA MET A 237 19.95 1.49 -0.69
C MET A 237 19.00 2.67 -0.60
N VAL A 238 17.71 2.37 -0.48
CA VAL A 238 16.66 3.29 -0.07
C VAL A 238 16.15 2.87 1.31
N LYS A 239 16.20 3.78 2.27
CA LYS A 239 15.68 3.57 3.62
C LYS A 239 14.21 3.94 3.64
N VAL A 240 13.38 3.09 4.22
CA VAL A 240 11.95 3.33 4.39
C VAL A 240 11.69 3.64 5.85
N ILE A 241 11.13 4.82 6.12
CA ILE A 241 10.83 5.31 7.46
C ILE A 241 9.32 5.38 7.60
N ASN A 242 8.81 4.87 8.72
CA ASN A 242 7.42 5.08 9.10
C ASN A 242 7.28 6.46 9.76
N ALA A 243 6.48 7.33 9.14
CA ALA A 243 6.25 8.70 9.56
C ALA A 243 5.46 8.83 10.88
N ASN A 244 4.73 7.79 11.30
CA ASN A 244 3.96 7.83 12.55
C ASN A 244 4.85 7.71 13.78
N ASN A 245 5.92 6.92 13.68
CA ASN A 245 6.80 6.61 14.81
C ASN A 245 8.27 7.00 14.58
N ASN A 246 8.60 7.57 13.42
CA ASN A 246 9.94 8.03 13.05
C ASN A 246 11.00 6.92 13.10
N THR A 247 10.63 5.68 12.77
CA THR A 247 11.57 4.53 12.74
C THR A 247 11.83 4.04 11.34
N VAL A 248 13.05 3.59 11.07
CA VAL A 248 13.39 2.88 9.82
C VAL A 248 12.77 1.49 9.89
N VAL A 249 11.82 1.22 8.99
CA VAL A 249 11.06 -0.04 8.94
C VAL A 249 11.55 -0.98 7.85
N ASP A 250 12.23 -0.46 6.83
CA ASP A 250 12.75 -1.28 5.74
C ASP A 250 14.00 -0.66 5.10
N THR A 251 14.77 -1.49 4.40
CA THR A 251 15.91 -1.09 3.57
C THR A 251 15.82 -1.81 2.24
N LEU A 252 15.54 -1.06 1.19
CA LEU A 252 15.42 -1.58 -0.17
C LEU A 252 16.78 -1.49 -0.85
N ASP A 253 17.28 -2.61 -1.37
CA ASP A 253 18.45 -2.63 -2.25
C ASP A 253 18.04 -2.11 -3.64
N THR A 254 18.79 -1.17 -4.19
CA THR A 254 18.53 -0.66 -5.54
C THR A 254 18.99 -1.63 -6.63
N GLY A 255 19.68 -2.72 -6.26
CA GLY A 255 20.20 -3.72 -7.18
C GLY A 255 21.37 -3.24 -8.03
N VAL A 256 21.89 -2.04 -7.74
CA VAL A 256 22.94 -1.41 -8.53
C VAL A 256 24.27 -1.56 -7.76
N PRO A 257 25.23 -2.35 -8.26
CA PRO A 257 26.46 -2.62 -7.52
C PRO A 257 27.36 -1.37 -7.44
N GLY A 258 28.03 -1.21 -6.29
CA GLY A 258 29.03 -0.17 -6.04
C GLY A 258 28.48 1.12 -5.44
N ASN A 259 29.32 2.15 -5.37
CA ASN A 259 28.98 3.47 -4.82
C ASN A 259 28.20 4.31 -5.84
N LYS A 260 27.21 3.74 -6.50
CA LYS A 260 26.37 4.50 -7.45
C LYS A 260 25.49 5.44 -6.65
N GLN A 261 25.57 6.70 -7.05
CA GLN A 261 25.16 7.82 -6.24
C GLN A 261 23.70 8.14 -6.51
N ALA A 262 22.80 7.71 -5.62
CA ALA A 262 21.42 8.15 -5.69
C ALA A 262 21.35 9.68 -5.56
N ASN A 263 20.68 10.31 -6.51
CA ASN A 263 20.50 11.76 -6.58
C ASN A 263 19.06 12.17 -6.28
N GLY A 264 18.11 11.28 -6.54
CA GLY A 264 16.69 11.48 -6.27
C GLY A 264 15.96 10.17 -6.13
N VAL A 265 14.78 10.22 -5.53
CA VAL A 265 13.86 9.09 -5.39
C VAL A 265 12.44 9.59 -5.61
N VAL A 266 11.63 8.78 -6.28
CA VAL A 266 10.20 9.04 -6.44
C VAL A 266 9.43 7.75 -6.23
N TYR A 267 8.28 7.87 -5.58
CA TYR A 267 7.31 6.79 -5.45
C TYR A 267 6.20 7.01 -6.49
N HIS A 268 5.95 6.02 -7.33
CA HIS A 268 4.85 6.08 -8.31
C HIS A 268 3.62 5.36 -7.74
N SER A 269 2.60 6.14 -7.39
CA SER A 269 1.42 5.64 -6.66
C SER A 269 0.63 4.56 -7.38
N THR A 270 0.60 4.59 -8.70
CA THR A 270 -0.18 3.62 -9.49
C THR A 270 0.52 2.28 -9.64
N SER A 271 1.84 2.28 -9.83
CA SER A 271 2.61 1.03 -9.99
C SER A 271 3.16 0.50 -8.67
N GLY A 272 3.14 1.30 -7.61
CA GLY A 272 3.78 0.98 -6.32
C GLY A 272 5.31 0.90 -6.42
N LEU A 273 5.90 1.33 -7.54
CA LEU A 273 7.33 1.26 -7.78
C LEU A 273 8.04 2.50 -7.25
N ILE A 274 9.26 2.28 -6.77
CA ILE A 274 10.18 3.33 -6.38
C ILE A 274 11.24 3.45 -7.46
N TYR A 275 11.37 4.65 -8.02
CA TYR A 275 12.39 4.95 -9.01
C TYR A 275 13.47 5.79 -8.36
N VAL A 276 14.72 5.35 -8.49
CA VAL A 276 15.90 6.03 -7.96
C VAL A 276 16.71 6.55 -9.13
N ALA A 277 16.97 7.86 -9.14
CA ALA A 277 17.82 8.47 -10.14
C ALA A 277 19.29 8.33 -9.73
N ASN A 278 20.10 7.65 -10.55
CA ASN A 278 21.53 7.47 -10.31
C ASN A 278 22.35 8.52 -11.09
N LYS A 279 23.42 9.04 -10.48
CA LYS A 279 24.28 10.07 -11.10
C LYS A 279 25.27 9.53 -12.13
N THR A 280 25.61 8.24 -12.10
CA THR A 280 26.79 7.67 -12.79
C THR A 280 26.47 6.82 -14.03
N ASP A 281 25.28 6.96 -14.61
CA ASP A 281 24.86 6.22 -15.83
C ASP A 281 24.72 7.17 -17.04
N GLY A 282 25.64 8.14 -17.17
CA GLY A 282 25.78 9.03 -18.32
C GLY A 282 26.95 8.63 -19.21
#